data_AF-A0A6U3UQL8-F1
#
_entry.id   AF-A0A6U3UQL8-F1
#
_cell.length_a   1.000
_cell.length_b   1.000
_cell.length_c   1.000
_cell.angle_alpha   90.00
_cell.angle_beta   90.00
_cell.angle_gamma   90.00
#
_symmetry.space_group_name_H-M   'P 1'
#
loop_
_entity.id
_entity.type
_entity.pdbx_description
1 polymer ?
#
loop_
_entity_poly.entity_id
_entity_poly.type
_entity_poly.pdbx_seq_one_letter_code
_entity_poly.pdbx_strand_id
1 'polypeptide(L)'
;MRSLTIAAVLSAMIAGSSAFGIAKPSTKLSSTALYARIPDEERSPDLMELKGKMDRWAEIRSMSPEEAEANLSGDELESYKNNNQLCVDDIEKAKEIAKMMLKSVEPPRIAPKTKGQRKRDKYARKVALEAASQ
;
A
#
# COMPACT_ATOMS: atom_id res chain seq x y z
N MET A 1 32.05 -40.77 7.14
CA MET A 1 31.25 -40.08 8.19
C MET A 1 31.02 -38.59 7.95
N ARG A 2 31.87 -37.85 7.22
CA ARG A 2 31.65 -36.40 6.95
C ARG A 2 30.56 -36.08 5.90
N SER A 3 30.14 -37.06 5.10
CA SER A 3 29.09 -36.88 4.09
C SER A 3 27.66 -36.93 4.66
N LEU A 4 27.45 -37.65 5.77
CA LEU A 4 26.12 -37.79 6.38
C LEU A 4 25.64 -36.51 7.08
N THR A 5 26.57 -35.75 7.67
CA THR A 5 26.27 -34.48 8.35
C THR A 5 25.85 -33.38 7.38
N ILE A 6 26.42 -33.36 6.16
CA ILE A 6 26.06 -32.35 5.14
C ILE A 6 24.65 -32.59 4.60
N ALA A 7 24.28 -33.86 4.37
CA ALA A 7 22.93 -34.23 3.91
C ALA A 7 21.84 -33.90 4.94
N ALA A 8 22.14 -34.05 6.24
CA ALA A 8 21.22 -33.71 7.32
C ALA A 8 20.98 -32.19 7.43
N VAL A 9 22.01 -31.37 7.24
CA VAL A 9 21.88 -29.89 7.29
C VAL A 9 21.10 -29.34 6.10
N LEU A 10 21.30 -29.88 4.90
CA LEU A 10 20.53 -29.49 3.70
C LEU A 10 19.04 -29.86 3.81
N SER A 11 18.73 -31.02 4.39
CA SER A 11 17.34 -31.44 4.62
C SER A 11 16.62 -30.55 5.65
N ALA A 12 17.33 -30.09 6.68
CA ALA A 12 16.78 -29.17 7.68
C ALA A 12 16.44 -27.78 7.11
N MET A 13 17.18 -27.29 6.11
CA MET A 13 16.89 -26.00 5.46
C MET A 13 15.66 -26.06 4.53
N ILE A 14 15.41 -27.19 3.86
CA ILE A 14 14.22 -27.36 3.00
C ILE A 14 12.95 -27.51 3.84
N ALA A 15 13.02 -28.13 5.02
CA ALA A 15 11.89 -28.19 5.94
C ALA A 15 11.55 -26.80 6.54
N GLY A 16 12.54 -25.94 6.76
CA GLY A 16 12.34 -24.59 7.32
C GLY A 16 11.60 -23.62 6.39
N SER A 17 11.69 -23.77 5.06
CA SER A 17 11.02 -22.87 4.11
C SER A 17 9.51 -23.14 3.98
N SER A 18 9.03 -24.30 4.43
CA SER A 18 7.60 -24.66 4.37
C SER A 18 6.79 -24.16 5.58
N ALA A 19 7.44 -23.78 6.68
CA ALA A 19 6.77 -23.26 7.88
C ALA A 19 6.41 -21.75 7.80
N PHE A 20 6.99 -21.02 6.85
CA PHE A 20 6.71 -19.60 6.58
C PHE A 20 6.24 -19.36 5.14
N GLY A 21 5.76 -20.41 4.46
CA GLY A 21 5.05 -20.24 3.20
C GLY A 21 3.77 -19.47 3.48
N ILE A 22 3.69 -18.23 3.00
CA ILE A 22 2.45 -17.46 2.93
C ILE A 22 1.41 -18.37 2.28
N ALA A 23 0.46 -18.88 3.06
CA ALA A 23 -0.65 -19.66 2.54
C ALA A 23 -1.30 -18.80 1.45
N LYS A 24 -1.30 -19.28 0.20
CA LYS A 24 -2.05 -18.59 -0.87
C LYS A 24 -3.49 -18.52 -0.37
N PRO A 25 -4.07 -17.32 -0.19
CA PRO A 25 -5.46 -17.23 0.20
C PRO A 25 -6.28 -18.00 -0.82
N SER A 26 -7.10 -18.93 -0.35
CA SER A 26 -8.02 -19.68 -1.19
C SER A 26 -8.84 -18.69 -2.02
N THR A 27 -8.65 -18.71 -3.34
CA THR A 27 -9.38 -17.84 -4.29
C THR A 27 -10.82 -18.28 -4.51
N LYS A 28 -11.36 -19.16 -3.66
CA LYS A 28 -12.80 -19.42 -3.59
C LYS A 28 -13.48 -18.28 -2.82
N LEU A 29 -13.44 -17.10 -3.40
CA LEU A 29 -14.35 -16.01 -3.07
C LEU A 29 -15.74 -16.47 -3.51
N SER A 30 -16.47 -17.13 -2.61
CA SER A 30 -17.92 -17.19 -2.73
C SER A 30 -18.39 -15.74 -2.64
N SER A 31 -18.74 -15.19 -3.80
CA SER A 31 -19.20 -13.82 -3.97
C SER A 31 -20.53 -13.64 -3.26
N THR A 32 -20.47 -13.31 -1.97
CA THR A 32 -21.58 -12.74 -1.18
C THR A 32 -21.70 -11.23 -1.40
N ALA A 33 -21.15 -10.73 -2.51
CA ALA A 33 -21.28 -9.36 -2.93
C ALA A 33 -22.69 -9.13 -3.51
N LEU A 34 -23.42 -8.14 -2.98
CA LEU A 34 -24.69 -7.65 -3.54
C LEU A 34 -24.56 -7.15 -4.99
N TYR A 35 -23.34 -6.93 -5.48
CA TYR A 35 -23.02 -6.56 -6.85
C TYR A 35 -22.57 -7.75 -7.72
N ALA A 36 -22.74 -8.99 -7.25
CA ALA A 36 -22.48 -10.18 -8.04
C ALA A 36 -23.12 -10.00 -9.43
N ARG A 37 -22.31 -10.18 -10.48
CA ARG A 37 -22.63 -9.83 -11.87
C ARG A 37 -23.96 -10.46 -12.26
N ILE A 38 -25.05 -9.68 -12.15
CA ILE A 38 -26.40 -10.13 -12.54
C ILE A 38 -26.30 -10.56 -14.00
N PRO A 39 -26.75 -11.78 -14.37
CA PRO A 39 -26.78 -12.23 -15.75
C PRO A 39 -27.43 -11.17 -16.64
N ASP A 40 -26.91 -10.96 -17.85
CA ASP A 40 -27.45 -9.91 -18.74
C ASP A 40 -28.96 -10.11 -19.01
N GLU A 41 -29.45 -11.35 -18.92
CA GLU A 41 -30.84 -11.78 -19.08
C GLU A 41 -31.79 -11.32 -17.96
N GLU A 42 -31.27 -11.07 -16.75
CA GLU A 42 -32.07 -10.73 -15.56
C GLU A 42 -31.99 -9.24 -15.20
N ARG A 43 -31.28 -8.43 -16.02
CA ARG A 43 -31.17 -6.99 -15.75
C ARG A 43 -32.42 -6.24 -16.16
N SER A 44 -32.85 -5.34 -15.28
CA SER A 44 -33.86 -4.35 -15.64
C SER A 44 -33.35 -3.45 -16.79
N PRO A 45 -34.26 -2.88 -17.61
CA PRO A 45 -33.88 -1.95 -18.68
C PRO A 45 -33.01 -0.79 -18.17
N ASP A 46 -33.32 -0.23 -17.00
CA ASP A 46 -32.53 0.84 -16.38
C ASP A 46 -31.08 0.43 -16.10
N LEU A 47 -30.85 -0.81 -15.68
CA LEU A 47 -29.51 -1.35 -15.42
C LEU A 47 -28.73 -1.59 -16.72
N MET A 48 -29.41 -1.93 -17.81
CA MET A 48 -28.78 -2.04 -19.12
C MET A 48 -28.32 -0.68 -19.64
N GLU A 49 -29.12 0.37 -19.49
CA GLU A 49 -28.72 1.72 -19.85
C GLU A 49 -27.55 2.22 -19.01
N LEU A 50 -27.59 1.95 -17.70
CA LEU A 50 -26.50 2.32 -16.80
C LEU A 50 -25.20 1.61 -17.19
N LYS A 51 -25.26 0.32 -17.52
CA LYS A 51 -24.11 -0.45 -18.02
C LYS A 51 -23.53 0.19 -19.28
N GLY A 52 -24.37 0.53 -20.25
CA GLY A 52 -23.92 1.19 -21.49
C GLY A 52 -23.21 2.52 -21.22
N LYS A 53 -23.74 3.32 -20.29
CA LYS A 53 -23.07 4.56 -19.85
C LYS A 53 -21.72 4.26 -19.18
N MET A 54 -21.65 3.26 -18.31
CA MET A 54 -20.40 2.85 -17.66
C MET A 54 -19.35 2.35 -18.66
N ASP A 55 -19.76 1.55 -19.64
CA ASP A 55 -18.88 1.02 -20.68
C ASP A 55 -18.34 2.17 -21.54
N ARG A 56 -19.20 3.11 -21.96
CA ARG A 56 -18.79 4.35 -22.66
C ARG A 56 -17.80 5.17 -21.84
N TRP A 57 -18.04 5.33 -20.54
CA TRP A 57 -17.12 6.03 -19.65
C TRP A 57 -15.78 5.32 -19.47
N ALA A 58 -15.78 3.99 -19.48
CA ALA A 58 -14.55 3.19 -19.42
C ALA A 58 -13.71 3.38 -20.69
N GLU A 59 -14.35 3.40 -21.86
CA GLU A 59 -13.69 3.71 -23.14
C GLU A 59 -13.06 5.11 -23.08
N ILE A 60 -13.83 6.14 -22.73
CA ILE A 60 -13.37 7.54 -22.63
C ILE A 60 -12.14 7.66 -21.71
N ARG A 61 -12.16 6.98 -20.55
CA ARG A 61 -11.05 7.03 -19.58
C ARG A 61 -9.78 6.37 -20.09
N SER A 62 -9.91 5.39 -20.98
CA SER A 62 -8.77 4.68 -21.55
C SER A 62 -8.12 5.41 -22.74
N MET A 63 -8.78 6.44 -23.28
CA MET A 63 -8.25 7.26 -24.37
C MET A 63 -7.05 8.07 -23.90
N SER A 64 -6.09 8.28 -24.81
CA SER A 64 -5.06 9.31 -24.62
C SER A 64 -5.65 10.72 -24.73
N PRO A 65 -4.99 11.76 -24.20
CA PRO A 65 -5.45 13.14 -24.34
C PRO A 65 -5.68 13.57 -25.79
N GLU A 66 -4.82 13.14 -26.71
CA GLU A 66 -4.91 13.44 -28.14
C GLU A 66 -6.11 12.74 -28.79
N GLU A 67 -6.34 11.47 -28.47
CA GLU A 67 -7.51 10.72 -28.93
C GLU A 67 -8.81 11.26 -28.35
N ALA A 68 -8.81 11.71 -27.10
CA ALA A 68 -9.97 12.31 -26.46
C ALA A 68 -10.36 13.64 -27.12
N GLU A 69 -9.39 14.49 -27.46
CA GLU A 69 -9.66 15.76 -28.16
C GLU A 69 -10.13 15.56 -29.61
N ALA A 70 -9.72 14.46 -30.26
CA ALA A 70 -10.15 14.12 -31.61
C ALA A 70 -11.54 13.46 -31.67
N ASN A 71 -11.88 12.62 -30.67
CA ASN A 71 -13.09 11.78 -30.69
C ASN A 71 -14.23 12.30 -29.80
N LEU A 72 -13.94 13.16 -28.83
CA LEU A 72 -14.94 13.71 -27.90
C LEU A 72 -15.15 15.19 -28.17
N SER A 73 -16.38 15.66 -27.92
CA SER A 73 -16.73 17.07 -28.05
C SER A 73 -17.74 17.48 -26.98
N GLY A 74 -17.79 18.78 -26.68
CA GLY A 74 -18.70 19.34 -25.67
C GLY A 74 -18.50 18.74 -24.28
N ASP A 75 -19.61 18.35 -23.65
CA ASP A 75 -19.68 17.91 -22.26
C ASP A 75 -18.82 16.67 -21.94
N GLU A 76 -18.68 15.72 -22.90
CA GLU A 76 -17.84 14.52 -22.71
C GLU A 76 -16.36 14.89 -22.58
N LEU A 77 -15.89 15.83 -23.41
CA LEU A 77 -14.50 16.28 -23.40
C LEU A 77 -14.19 17.10 -22.14
N GLU A 78 -15.10 17.98 -21.74
CA GLU A 78 -14.95 18.76 -20.51
C GLU A 78 -14.88 17.84 -19.28
N SER A 79 -15.77 16.86 -19.22
CA SER A 79 -15.78 15.91 -18.11
C SER A 79 -14.54 15.01 -18.08
N TYR A 80 -14.00 14.61 -19.24
CA TYR A 80 -12.71 13.93 -19.33
C TYR A 80 -11.57 14.80 -18.79
N LYS A 81 -11.49 16.06 -19.22
CA LYS A 81 -10.45 17.02 -18.76
C LYS A 81 -10.53 17.26 -17.26
N ASN A 82 -11.72 17.48 -16.73
CA ASN A 82 -11.94 17.68 -15.30
C ASN A 82 -11.54 16.46 -14.47
N ASN A 83 -11.89 15.25 -14.93
CA ASN A 83 -11.51 14.01 -14.25
C ASN A 83 -9.99 13.80 -14.25
N ASN A 84 -9.33 14.04 -15.38
CA ASN A 84 -7.87 13.93 -15.45
C ASN A 84 -7.17 14.93 -14.54
N GLN A 85 -7.65 16.18 -14.49
CA GLN A 85 -7.09 17.18 -13.59
C GLN A 85 -7.23 16.75 -12.13
N LEU A 86 -8.41 16.26 -11.73
CA LEU A 86 -8.65 15.76 -10.37
C LEU A 86 -7.72 14.59 -10.01
N CYS A 87 -7.49 13.67 -10.94
CA CYS A 87 -6.55 12.57 -10.74
C CYS A 87 -5.11 13.06 -10.54
N VAL A 88 -4.68 14.06 -11.31
CA VAL A 88 -3.35 14.68 -11.16
C VAL A 88 -3.23 15.34 -9.80
N ASP A 89 -4.20 16.16 -9.41
CA ASP A 89 -4.22 16.88 -8.13
C ASP A 89 -4.16 15.91 -6.94
N ASP A 90 -4.89 14.79 -7.01
CA ASP A 90 -4.91 13.80 -5.95
C ASP A 90 -3.59 13.02 -5.86
N ILE A 91 -2.95 12.73 -6.99
CA ILE A 91 -1.60 12.15 -7.01
C ILE A 91 -0.59 13.12 -6.37
N GLU A 92 -0.70 14.42 -6.64
CA GLU A 92 0.17 15.41 -6.03
C GLU A 92 -0.01 15.49 -4.52
N LYS A 93 -1.25 15.57 -4.04
CA LYS A 93 -1.54 15.53 -2.59
C LYS A 93 -1.02 14.25 -1.95
N ALA A 94 -1.19 13.10 -2.59
CA ALA A 94 -0.68 11.82 -2.09
C ALA A 94 0.86 11.83 -1.99
N LYS A 95 1.56 12.40 -2.98
CA LYS A 95 3.02 12.58 -2.93
C LYS A 95 3.45 13.47 -1.77
N GLU A 96 2.71 14.55 -1.49
CA GLU A 96 3.00 15.43 -0.35
C GLU A 96 2.83 14.72 1.00
N ILE A 97 1.73 13.97 1.16
CA ILE A 97 1.49 13.16 2.35
C ILE A 97 2.61 12.13 2.53
N ALA A 98 3.00 11.44 1.45
CA ALA A 98 4.10 10.49 1.49
C ALA A 98 5.43 11.15 1.92
N LYS A 99 5.73 12.37 1.45
CA LYS A 99 6.91 13.13 1.90
C LYS A 99 6.85 13.47 3.39
N MET A 100 5.67 13.85 3.90
CA MET A 100 5.50 14.13 5.33
C MET A 100 5.71 12.87 6.18
N MET A 101 5.14 11.74 5.75
CA MET A 101 5.33 10.46 6.44
C MET A 101 6.80 10.02 6.44
N LEU A 102 7.52 10.21 5.33
CA LEU A 102 8.93 9.85 5.23
C LEU A 102 9.79 10.64 6.23
N LYS A 103 9.48 11.93 6.44
CA LYS A 103 10.13 12.74 7.49
C LYS A 103 9.84 12.23 8.90
N SER A 104 8.68 11.63 9.14
CA SER A 104 8.33 11.04 10.44
C SER A 104 8.97 9.67 10.68
N VAL A 105 9.36 8.95 9.63
CA VAL A 105 10.03 7.64 9.73
C VAL A 105 11.53 7.79 10.00
N GLU A 106 12.16 8.89 9.59
CA GLU A 106 13.57 9.14 9.91
C GLU A 106 13.77 9.26 11.43
N PRO A 107 14.54 8.35 12.06
CA PRO A 107 14.84 8.45 13.48
C PRO A 107 15.50 9.80 13.75
N PRO A 108 15.11 10.53 14.83
CA PRO A 108 15.75 11.79 15.16
C PRO A 108 17.26 11.57 15.25
N ARG A 109 18.03 12.36 14.49
CA ARG A 109 19.50 12.31 14.53
C ARG A 109 19.95 12.91 15.86
N ILE A 110 19.93 12.11 16.92
CA ILE A 110 20.36 12.52 18.25
C ILE A 110 21.89 12.68 18.22
N ALA A 111 22.36 13.90 18.43
CA ALA A 111 23.79 14.16 18.56
C ALA A 111 24.38 13.34 19.73
N PRO A 112 25.58 12.78 19.60
CA PRO A 112 26.19 12.00 20.67
C PRO A 112 26.36 12.86 21.93
N LYS A 113 26.04 12.28 23.10
CA LYS A 113 26.17 12.97 24.38
C LYS A 113 27.59 13.50 24.60
N THR A 114 27.70 14.75 25.03
CA THR A 114 28.97 15.41 25.38
C THR A 114 29.63 14.74 26.60
N LYS A 115 30.95 14.92 26.78
CA LYS A 115 31.68 14.39 27.96
C LYS A 115 31.07 14.86 29.28
N GLY A 116 30.64 16.12 29.37
CA GLY A 116 29.99 16.69 30.56
C GLY A 116 28.64 16.06 30.87
N GLN A 117 27.79 15.85 29.86
CA GLN A 117 26.51 15.15 30.01
C GLN A 117 26.72 13.71 30.50
N ARG A 118 27.68 12.98 29.92
CA ARG A 118 28.00 11.60 30.37
C ARG A 118 28.43 11.55 31.84
N LYS A 119 29.21 12.54 32.29
CA LYS A 119 29.66 12.61 33.70
C LYS A 119 28.47 12.86 34.65
N ARG A 120 27.56 13.77 34.30
CA ARG A 120 26.35 14.03 35.08
C ARG A 120 25.41 12.82 35.12
N ASP A 121 25.17 12.17 33.99
CA ASP A 121 24.34 10.97 33.92
C ASP A 121 24.92 9.82 34.76
N LYS A 122 26.25 9.65 34.73
CA LYS A 122 26.93 8.64 35.56
C LYS A 122 26.76 8.91 37.04
N TYR A 123 26.86 10.18 37.46
CA TYR A 123 26.66 10.57 38.85
C TYR A 123 25.20 10.37 39.28
N ALA A 124 24.24 10.83 38.48
CA ALA A 124 22.81 10.66 38.75
C ALA A 124 22.43 9.17 38.91
N ARG A 125 22.98 8.28 38.06
CA ARG A 125 22.78 6.84 38.19
C ARG A 125 23.31 6.28 39.51
N LYS A 126 24.47 6.78 39.97
CA LYS A 126 25.06 6.34 41.25
C LYS A 126 24.18 6.77 42.42
N VAL A 127 23.74 8.02 42.43
CA VAL A 127 22.82 8.55 43.47
C VAL A 127 21.50 7.80 43.48
N ALA A 128 20.91 7.53 42.31
CA ALA A 128 19.65 6.77 42.22
C ALA A 128 19.79 5.32 42.71
N LEU A 129 20.94 4.67 42.45
CA LEU A 129 21.24 3.34 42.97
C LEU A 129 21.39 3.35 44.50
N GLU A 130 22.12 4.33 45.03
CA GLU A 130 22.30 4.49 46.48
C GLU A 130 20.96 4.78 47.17
N ALA A 131 20.12 5.65 46.60
CA ALA A 131 18.79 5.96 47.11
C ALA A 131 17.79 4.80 46.99
N ALA A 132 17.92 3.94 45.99
CA ALA A 132 17.09 2.74 45.84
C ALA A 132 17.54 1.57 46.74
N SER A 133 18.73 1.67 47.34
CA SER A 133 19.28 0.70 48.28
C SER A 133 19.01 1.04 49.75
N GLN A 134 18.37 2.17 50.02
CA GLN A 134 17.85 2.59 51.32
C GLN A 134 16.36 2.26 51.42
#